data_AF-A0A7X2PNU0-F1
#
_entry.id   AF-A0A7X2PNU0-F1
#
_cell.length_a   1.000
_cell.length_b   1.000
_cell.length_c   1.000
_cell.angle_alpha   90.00
_cell.angle_beta   90.00
_cell.angle_gamma   90.00
#
_symmetry.space_group_name_H-M   'P 1'
#
loop_
_entity.id
_entity.type
_entity.pdbx_description
1 polymer ?
#
loop_
_entity_poly.entity_id
_entity_poly.type
_entity_poly.pdbx_seq_one_letter_code
_entity_poly.pdbx_strand_id
1 'polypeptide(L)'
;MRSPRGWKPTSSKFRASGKEGTAFAVSVNPLVISFVSGKGGVGKTSLAANFAWLCGRVGKTVLIDLDFQNQGATGLFLALLPTDACGASDALAGPNDFSRCEPIRVEENVFFIPAIPLHNPLEYSKMADLMRDPALVVRLRAFLNYLQSRFLFDILILDCHGGLDYVSVAAHALSDETVVVTEADTVTFNGTLELLDFYSAQRSSLETAAIGAVAGSVLETPMFEARQRAEPPESTGRISFVVNRLPSKYRFRDVDSTYTRLIANYGGDLRLRPSVLSFIPEENFLAESFGEYPFCVKLAPTSVVARKLQLMMTDLIVPDPSTMRSYRPLRRLRSKRYRSKVREIVVSAESRNTKNIIYAFGWLWTLFSAAMVALICFSFWGVAHPHPDGFLDFFLNPLLGVFIVLFFLPFGYYCVRAQFGLMFYYNSVYRFRRALIRTTGSPLNLWQKLSLVRLWLLRLGSAIGPLFLLPMTLIYIVGGALIALRFVPL
;
A
#
# COMPACT_ATOMS: atom_id res chain seq x y z
N MET A 1 -3.30 -29.38 -42.32
CA MET A 1 -3.73 -28.48 -43.42
C MET A 1 -5.17 -28.06 -43.22
N ARG A 2 -5.41 -26.81 -42.82
CA ARG A 2 -6.59 -25.99 -43.17
C ARG A 2 -6.26 -24.55 -42.76
N SER A 3 -6.05 -23.72 -43.76
CA SER A 3 -5.79 -22.28 -43.68
C SER A 3 -7.12 -21.50 -43.51
N PRO A 4 -7.07 -20.17 -43.29
CA PRO A 4 -8.01 -19.44 -42.43
C PRO A 4 -9.17 -18.81 -43.19
N ARG A 5 -10.27 -18.50 -42.48
CA ARG A 5 -11.31 -17.59 -42.98
C ARG A 5 -11.17 -16.23 -42.32
N GLY A 6 -10.88 -15.23 -43.16
CA GLY A 6 -10.60 -13.85 -42.80
C GLY A 6 -11.80 -13.06 -42.30
N TRP A 7 -11.50 -12.04 -41.51
CA TRP A 7 -12.42 -11.02 -41.03
C TRP A 7 -12.40 -9.84 -42.02
N LYS A 8 -13.58 -9.42 -42.53
CA LYS A 8 -13.77 -8.12 -43.20
C LYS A 8 -14.50 -7.14 -42.25
N PRO A 9 -14.04 -5.90 -42.06
CA PRO A 9 -14.79 -4.92 -41.28
C PRO A 9 -15.86 -4.28 -42.17
N THR A 10 -17.10 -4.19 -41.68
CA THR A 10 -18.10 -3.29 -42.25
C THR A 10 -18.61 -2.36 -41.15
N SER A 11 -18.67 -1.10 -41.51
CA SER A 11 -19.09 0.03 -40.70
C SER A 11 -20.61 0.09 -40.53
N SER A 12 -21.02 0.87 -39.53
CA SER A 12 -22.33 1.51 -39.31
C SER A 12 -23.25 0.95 -38.19
N LYS A 13 -23.36 1.79 -37.15
CA LYS A 13 -24.51 2.20 -36.33
C LYS A 13 -25.71 1.23 -36.06
N PHE A 14 -26.09 1.24 -34.77
CA PHE A 14 -27.42 1.03 -34.12
C PHE A 14 -27.73 -0.28 -33.36
N ARG A 15 -27.73 -0.14 -32.02
CA ARG A 15 -28.68 -0.59 -30.96
C ARG A 15 -29.39 -1.97 -30.99
N ALA A 16 -29.13 -2.69 -29.89
CA ALA A 16 -30.03 -3.46 -29.00
C ALA A 16 -30.61 -4.82 -29.44
N SER A 17 -30.10 -5.90 -28.83
CA SER A 17 -30.81 -6.84 -27.91
C SER A 17 -30.26 -8.26 -28.03
N GLY A 18 -30.28 -9.02 -26.94
CA GLY A 18 -30.09 -10.48 -26.96
C GLY A 18 -28.84 -10.99 -26.24
N LYS A 19 -29.08 -11.84 -25.25
CA LYS A 19 -28.10 -12.51 -24.39
C LYS A 19 -27.26 -13.53 -25.15
N GLU A 20 -25.95 -13.50 -24.91
CA GLU A 20 -25.04 -14.64 -24.60
C GLU A 20 -23.61 -14.35 -25.12
N GLY A 21 -22.62 -14.65 -24.28
CA GLY A 21 -21.20 -14.48 -24.58
C GLY A 21 -20.56 -13.35 -23.79
N THR A 22 -19.80 -13.70 -22.75
CA THR A 22 -18.88 -12.83 -22.02
C THR A 22 -17.79 -12.33 -22.96
N ALA A 23 -18.07 -11.26 -23.71
CA ALA A 23 -17.07 -10.45 -24.37
C ALA A 23 -16.77 -9.27 -23.46
N PHE A 24 -15.51 -9.14 -23.05
CA PHE A 24 -14.99 -7.92 -22.44
C PHE A 24 -15.45 -6.73 -23.29
N ALA A 25 -16.09 -5.75 -22.68
CA ALA A 25 -16.09 -4.40 -23.25
C ALA A 25 -14.67 -3.88 -23.08
N VAL A 26 -13.79 -4.22 -24.02
CA VAL A 26 -12.45 -3.66 -24.13
C VAL A 26 -12.64 -2.15 -24.24
N SER A 27 -12.15 -1.39 -23.27
CA SER A 27 -12.08 0.06 -23.45
C SER A 27 -11.17 0.31 -24.65
N VAL A 28 -11.63 1.14 -25.58
CA VAL A 28 -10.93 1.39 -26.85
C VAL A 28 -9.53 1.96 -26.61
N ASN A 29 -9.29 2.56 -25.43
CA ASN A 29 -7.99 3.00 -24.91
C ASN A 29 -7.72 2.34 -23.55
N PRO A 30 -6.45 2.05 -23.20
CA PRO A 30 -6.11 1.43 -21.95
C PRO A 30 -6.07 2.50 -20.85
N LEU A 31 -6.31 2.11 -19.59
CA LEU A 31 -6.19 3.04 -18.48
C LEU A 31 -4.72 3.25 -18.13
N VAL A 32 -4.23 4.50 -18.18
CA VAL A 32 -2.85 4.85 -17.87
C VAL A 32 -2.77 5.54 -16.50
N ILE A 33 -1.99 4.97 -15.58
CA ILE A 33 -1.81 5.49 -14.22
C ILE A 33 -0.33 5.70 -13.94
N SER A 34 0.09 6.94 -13.73
CA SER A 34 1.46 7.24 -13.31
C SER A 34 1.58 7.32 -11.79
N PHE A 35 2.66 6.77 -11.27
CA PHE A 35 3.11 6.97 -9.90
C PHE A 35 4.32 7.90 -9.95
N VAL A 36 4.23 9.02 -9.24
CA VAL A 36 5.25 10.08 -9.21
C VAL A 36 5.50 10.52 -7.78
N SER A 37 6.65 11.14 -7.52
CA SER A 37 6.94 11.73 -6.20
C SER A 37 7.89 12.91 -6.34
N GLY A 38 7.73 13.92 -5.49
CA GLY A 38 8.64 15.09 -5.49
C GLY A 38 10.03 14.78 -4.93
N LYS A 39 10.19 13.62 -4.27
CA LYS A 39 11.46 13.16 -3.69
C LYS A 39 11.62 11.65 -3.87
N GLY A 40 12.86 11.18 -3.85
CA GLY A 40 13.20 9.76 -3.73
C GLY A 40 12.84 9.17 -2.36
N GLY A 41 12.71 7.85 -2.28
CA GLY A 41 12.59 7.13 -1.01
C GLY A 41 11.20 7.05 -0.37
N VAL A 42 10.17 7.72 -0.92
CA VAL A 42 8.79 7.76 -0.36
C VAL A 42 7.98 6.44 -0.51
N GLY A 43 8.57 5.40 -1.10
CA GLY A 43 7.92 4.08 -1.30
C GLY A 43 7.04 3.97 -2.54
N LYS A 44 7.13 4.92 -3.48
CA LYS A 44 6.41 4.96 -4.76
C LYS A 44 6.45 3.62 -5.54
N THR A 45 7.64 3.11 -5.84
CA THR A 45 7.84 1.84 -6.54
C THR A 45 7.16 0.66 -5.86
N SER A 46 7.20 0.62 -4.53
CA SER A 46 6.52 -0.43 -3.76
C SER A 46 5.01 -0.38 -3.93
N LEU A 47 4.43 0.83 -3.88
CA LEU A 47 3.02 1.03 -4.12
C LEU A 47 2.64 0.70 -5.57
N ALA A 48 3.42 1.14 -6.55
CA ALA A 48 3.19 0.88 -7.97
C ALA A 48 3.20 -0.63 -8.28
N ALA A 49 4.20 -1.38 -7.81
CA ALA A 49 4.28 -2.83 -8.00
C ALA A 49 3.12 -3.58 -7.35
N ASN A 50 2.77 -3.23 -6.11
CA ASN A 50 1.65 -3.86 -5.41
C ASN A 50 0.29 -3.47 -6.00
N PHE A 51 0.16 -2.26 -6.52
CA PHE A 51 -1.03 -1.81 -7.23
C PHE A 51 -1.18 -2.52 -8.57
N ALA A 52 -0.10 -2.70 -9.33
CA ALA A 52 -0.08 -3.47 -10.57
C ALA A 52 -0.53 -4.92 -10.35
N TRP A 53 -0.08 -5.53 -9.28
CA TRP A 53 -0.52 -6.87 -8.90
C TRP A 53 -2.04 -6.96 -8.66
N LEU A 54 -2.62 -5.95 -8.00
CA LEU A 54 -4.06 -5.90 -7.78
C LEU A 54 -4.81 -5.65 -9.09
N CYS A 55 -4.30 -4.77 -9.95
CA CYS A 55 -4.87 -4.48 -11.27
C CYS A 55 -4.89 -5.72 -12.17
N GLY A 56 -3.88 -6.59 -12.08
CA GLY A 56 -3.85 -7.90 -12.76
C GLY A 56 -5.05 -8.81 -12.43
N ARG A 57 -5.76 -8.54 -11.32
CA ARG A 57 -7.00 -9.27 -10.97
C ARG A 57 -8.21 -8.83 -11.78
N VAL A 58 -8.18 -7.65 -12.38
CA VAL A 58 -9.32 -7.04 -13.08
C VAL A 58 -9.06 -6.83 -14.57
N GLY A 59 -7.81 -6.75 -14.99
CA GLY A 59 -7.42 -6.61 -16.39
C GLY A 59 -5.94 -6.90 -16.61
N LYS A 60 -5.56 -7.15 -17.86
CA LYS A 60 -4.17 -7.36 -18.26
C LYS A 60 -3.39 -6.08 -18.01
N THR A 61 -2.42 -6.14 -17.10
CA THR A 61 -1.70 -4.98 -16.57
C THR A 61 -0.22 -5.06 -16.91
N VAL A 62 0.37 -3.94 -17.31
CA VAL A 62 1.83 -3.79 -17.41
C VAL A 62 2.32 -2.68 -16.48
N LEU A 63 3.36 -2.98 -15.71
CA LEU A 63 4.15 -2.00 -14.96
C LEU A 63 5.38 -1.63 -15.79
N ILE A 64 5.60 -0.35 -16.01
CA ILE A 64 6.74 0.18 -16.76
C ILE A 64 7.59 0.99 -15.78
N ASP A 65 8.84 0.57 -15.59
CA ASP A 65 9.79 1.34 -14.82
C ASP A 65 10.35 2.48 -15.69
N LEU A 66 10.05 3.71 -15.30
CA LEU A 66 10.53 4.93 -15.94
C LEU A 66 11.55 5.67 -15.04
N ASP A 67 12.02 5.03 -13.95
CA ASP A 67 13.11 5.57 -13.12
C ASP A 67 14.47 5.09 -13.65
N PHE A 68 14.99 5.77 -14.67
CA PHE A 68 16.28 5.43 -15.29
C PHE A 68 17.48 5.62 -14.35
N GLN A 69 17.32 6.38 -13.27
CA GLN A 69 18.40 6.70 -12.33
C GLN A 69 18.51 5.69 -11.19
N ASN A 70 17.41 5.47 -10.46
CA ASN A 70 17.44 4.56 -9.30
C ASN A 70 17.04 3.13 -9.67
N GLN A 71 16.26 2.95 -10.74
CA GLN A 71 15.89 1.64 -11.29
C GLN A 71 15.24 0.73 -10.22
N GLY A 72 14.43 1.33 -9.34
CA GLY A 72 13.94 0.65 -8.15
C GLY A 72 13.06 -0.56 -8.47
N ALA A 73 12.20 -0.47 -9.50
CA ALA A 73 11.36 -1.60 -9.89
C ALA A 73 12.18 -2.65 -10.64
N THR A 74 13.10 -2.20 -11.51
CA THR A 74 14.03 -3.06 -12.23
C THR A 74 14.86 -3.93 -11.28
N GLY A 75 15.42 -3.33 -10.23
CA GLY A 75 16.13 -4.04 -9.18
C GLY A 75 15.23 -5.02 -8.40
N LEU A 76 13.98 -4.63 -8.14
CA LEU A 76 13.00 -5.47 -7.45
C LEU A 76 12.62 -6.73 -8.26
N PHE A 77 12.57 -6.61 -9.58
CA PHE A 77 12.22 -7.72 -10.48
C PHE A 77 13.43 -8.41 -11.11
N LEU A 78 14.66 -8.06 -10.71
CA LEU A 78 15.90 -8.50 -11.34
C LEU A 78 15.97 -10.03 -11.55
N ALA A 79 15.55 -10.81 -10.56
CA ALA A 79 15.56 -12.27 -10.63
C ALA A 79 14.59 -12.88 -11.67
N LEU A 80 13.67 -12.08 -12.21
CA LEU A 80 12.69 -12.49 -13.23
C LEU A 80 13.03 -11.97 -14.63
N LEU A 81 14.05 -11.11 -14.75
CA LEU A 81 14.41 -10.48 -16.02
C LEU A 81 15.28 -11.41 -16.87
N PRO A 82 14.92 -11.67 -18.14
CA PRO A 82 15.82 -12.27 -19.12
C PRO A 82 17.06 -11.40 -19.33
N THR A 83 18.18 -12.02 -19.70
CA THR A 83 19.45 -11.32 -19.95
C THR A 83 19.35 -10.31 -21.09
N ASP A 84 18.53 -10.59 -22.09
CA ASP A 84 18.30 -9.78 -23.30
C ASP A 84 17.07 -8.85 -23.18
N ALA A 85 16.56 -8.64 -21.98
CA ALA A 85 15.42 -7.74 -21.75
C ALA A 85 15.74 -6.31 -22.22
N CYS A 86 14.93 -5.79 -23.15
CA CYS A 86 14.95 -4.36 -23.52
C CYS A 86 14.45 -3.50 -22.35
N GLY A 87 15.09 -2.34 -22.14
CA GLY A 87 14.63 -1.31 -21.21
C GLY A 87 13.68 -0.29 -21.84
N ALA A 88 12.82 0.32 -21.02
CA ALA A 88 12.02 1.47 -21.42
C ALA A 88 12.92 2.62 -21.93
N SER A 89 14.14 2.76 -21.42
CA SER A 89 15.13 3.70 -21.94
C SER A 89 15.47 3.46 -23.41
N ASP A 90 15.57 2.20 -23.84
CA ASP A 90 15.90 1.86 -25.23
C ASP A 90 14.74 2.21 -26.16
N ALA A 91 13.51 1.91 -25.73
CA ALA A 91 12.30 2.29 -26.44
C ALA A 91 12.18 3.81 -26.60
N LEU A 92 12.58 4.57 -25.58
CA LEU A 92 12.46 6.03 -25.57
C LEU A 92 13.66 6.75 -26.20
N ALA A 93 14.81 6.10 -26.32
CA ALA A 93 15.99 6.65 -27.01
C ALA A 93 16.05 6.27 -28.50
N GLY A 94 15.43 5.15 -28.88
CA GLY A 94 15.53 4.56 -30.21
C GLY A 94 14.57 5.15 -31.27
N PRO A 95 14.76 4.78 -32.56
CA PRO A 95 13.95 5.25 -33.67
C PRO A 95 12.60 4.50 -33.74
N ASN A 96 11.65 4.77 -32.81
CA ASN A 96 10.26 4.26 -32.79
C ASN A 96 10.05 2.75 -33.11
N ASP A 97 11.10 1.92 -33.13
CA ASP A 97 11.05 0.47 -33.32
C ASP A 97 10.99 -0.20 -31.95
N PHE A 98 9.77 -0.41 -31.49
CA PHE A 98 9.50 -1.01 -30.18
C PHE A 98 9.46 -2.55 -30.22
N SER A 99 9.72 -3.17 -31.38
CA SER A 99 9.57 -4.62 -31.58
C SER A 99 10.44 -5.45 -30.62
N ARG A 100 11.56 -4.90 -30.17
CA ARG A 100 12.51 -5.54 -29.24
C ARG A 100 12.09 -5.41 -27.77
N CYS A 101 11.10 -4.59 -27.47
CA CYS A 101 10.69 -4.25 -26.12
C CYS A 101 9.42 -4.98 -25.73
N GLU A 102 9.58 -6.30 -25.58
CA GLU A 102 8.49 -7.19 -25.17
C GLU A 102 8.30 -7.17 -23.64
N PRO A 103 7.07 -7.02 -23.14
CA PRO A 103 6.77 -7.07 -21.71
C PRO A 103 7.01 -8.46 -21.11
N ILE A 104 7.69 -8.49 -19.96
CA ILE A 104 8.03 -9.72 -19.24
C ILE A 104 6.90 -10.07 -18.28
N ARG A 105 6.37 -11.28 -18.38
CA ARG A 105 5.32 -11.74 -17.46
C ARG A 105 5.91 -12.04 -16.08
N VAL A 106 5.47 -11.29 -15.06
CA VAL A 106 5.94 -11.46 -13.67
C VAL A 106 4.92 -12.17 -12.77
N GLU A 107 3.63 -12.07 -13.09
CA GLU A 107 2.53 -12.81 -12.44
C GLU A 107 1.40 -13.09 -13.45
N GLU A 108 0.31 -13.72 -13.00
CA GLU A 108 -0.90 -13.86 -13.81
C GLU A 108 -1.48 -12.48 -14.16
N ASN A 109 -1.58 -12.19 -15.46
CA ASN A 109 -2.04 -10.92 -16.02
C ASN A 109 -1.24 -9.68 -15.60
N VAL A 110 -0.03 -9.85 -15.05
CA VAL A 110 0.86 -8.75 -14.68
C VAL A 110 2.17 -8.92 -15.42
N PHE A 111 2.52 -7.87 -16.16
CA PHE A 111 3.73 -7.79 -16.97
C PHE A 111 4.58 -6.62 -16.50
N PHE A 112 5.86 -6.66 -16.85
CA PHE A 112 6.85 -5.69 -16.43
C PHE A 112 7.76 -5.31 -17.59
N ILE A 113 8.14 -4.03 -17.66
CA ILE A 113 9.17 -3.51 -18.56
C ILE A 113 10.22 -2.82 -17.67
N PRO A 114 11.49 -3.25 -17.69
CA PRO A 114 12.54 -2.64 -16.89
C PRO A 114 12.89 -1.25 -17.40
N ALA A 115 13.50 -0.42 -16.54
CA ALA A 115 13.90 0.94 -16.88
C ALA A 115 15.03 0.94 -17.90
N ILE A 116 16.02 0.06 -17.69
CA ILE A 116 17.21 -0.08 -18.53
C ILE A 116 17.40 -1.55 -18.93
N PRO A 117 18.08 -1.83 -20.05
CA PRO A 117 18.48 -3.20 -20.37
C PRO A 117 19.55 -3.69 -19.37
N LEU A 118 19.57 -5.00 -19.10
CA LEU A 118 20.56 -5.60 -18.20
C LEU A 118 21.97 -5.62 -18.81
N HIS A 119 22.06 -5.71 -20.14
CA HIS A 119 23.31 -5.67 -20.89
C HIS A 119 23.33 -4.46 -21.81
N ASN A 120 24.48 -3.77 -21.82
CA ASN A 120 24.71 -2.58 -22.64
C ASN A 120 23.71 -1.42 -22.37
N PRO A 121 23.57 -0.96 -21.12
CA PRO A 121 22.75 0.21 -20.81
C PRO A 121 23.26 1.45 -21.54
N LEU A 122 22.35 2.39 -21.83
CA LEU A 122 22.72 3.68 -22.39
C LEU A 122 23.78 4.37 -21.50
N GLU A 123 24.72 5.05 -22.16
CA GLU A 123 25.67 5.92 -21.48
C GLU A 123 24.93 6.96 -20.63
N TYR A 124 25.47 7.27 -19.46
CA TYR A 124 24.82 8.18 -18.51
C TYR A 124 24.53 9.56 -19.11
N SER A 125 25.41 10.08 -19.97
CA SER A 125 25.20 11.33 -20.72
C SER A 125 23.95 11.28 -21.59
N LYS A 126 23.81 10.23 -22.41
CA LYS A 126 22.64 10.02 -23.27
C LYS A 126 21.36 9.85 -22.47
N MET A 127 21.44 9.17 -21.32
CA MET A 127 20.29 9.04 -20.41
C MET A 127 19.89 10.40 -19.83
N ALA A 128 20.85 11.22 -19.41
CA ALA A 128 20.60 12.56 -18.90
C ALA A 128 20.00 13.49 -19.97
N ASP A 129 20.47 13.37 -21.23
CA ASP A 129 19.91 14.11 -22.36
C ASP A 129 18.47 13.67 -22.66
N LEU A 130 18.21 12.36 -22.64
CA LEU A 130 16.86 11.80 -22.79
C LEU A 130 15.89 12.36 -21.74
N MET A 131 16.30 12.41 -20.46
CA MET A 131 15.48 12.91 -19.35
C MET A 131 15.18 14.43 -19.45
N ARG A 132 15.91 15.17 -20.29
CA ARG A 132 15.74 16.61 -20.51
C ARG A 132 15.04 16.94 -21.82
N ASP A 133 14.73 15.95 -22.64
CA ASP A 133 14.14 16.15 -23.96
C ASP A 133 12.60 16.31 -23.89
N PRO A 134 12.04 17.47 -24.26
CA PRO A 134 10.59 17.67 -24.30
C PRO A 134 9.86 16.76 -25.30
N ALA A 135 10.55 16.27 -26.34
CA ALA A 135 9.97 15.35 -27.33
C ALA A 135 9.69 13.94 -26.76
N LEU A 136 10.13 13.68 -25.52
CA LEU A 136 9.89 12.41 -24.83
C LEU A 136 8.40 12.08 -24.67
N VAL A 137 7.53 13.08 -24.57
CA VAL A 137 6.06 12.87 -24.53
C VAL A 137 5.54 12.17 -25.79
N VAL A 138 6.10 12.49 -26.95
CA VAL A 138 5.70 11.89 -28.23
C VAL A 138 6.19 10.45 -28.31
N ARG A 139 7.44 10.21 -27.93
CA ARG A 139 8.03 8.86 -27.91
C ARG A 139 7.34 7.95 -26.90
N LEU A 140 7.04 8.45 -25.70
CA LEU A 140 6.29 7.71 -24.70
C LEU A 140 4.88 7.39 -25.20
N ARG A 141 4.15 8.34 -25.80
CA ARG A 141 2.83 8.08 -26.40
C ARG A 141 2.89 6.96 -27.44
N ALA A 142 3.86 7.01 -28.36
CA ALA A 142 4.05 5.99 -29.37
C ALA A 142 4.33 4.61 -28.74
N PHE A 143 5.14 4.56 -27.69
CA PHE A 143 5.44 3.34 -26.96
C PHE A 143 4.20 2.76 -26.24
N LEU A 144 3.42 3.59 -25.54
CA LEU A 144 2.18 3.14 -24.88
C LEU A 144 1.16 2.61 -25.90
N ASN A 145 1.01 3.28 -27.04
CA ASN A 145 0.15 2.84 -28.14
C ASN A 145 0.61 1.51 -28.75
N TYR A 146 1.93 1.31 -28.88
CA TYR A 146 2.49 0.03 -29.28
C TYR A 146 2.13 -1.08 -28.28
N LEU A 147 2.33 -0.85 -26.98
CA LEU A 147 2.01 -1.82 -25.94
C LEU A 147 0.53 -2.21 -25.97
N GLN A 148 -0.36 -1.23 -26.14
CA GLN A 148 -1.79 -1.46 -26.28
C GLN A 148 -2.11 -2.27 -27.54
N SER A 149 -1.68 -1.81 -28.72
CA SER A 149 -2.05 -2.43 -30.01
C SER A 149 -1.48 -3.83 -30.18
N ARG A 150 -0.25 -4.08 -29.72
CA ARG A 150 0.45 -5.36 -29.90
C ARG A 150 0.12 -6.39 -28.83
N PHE A 151 -0.09 -5.96 -27.58
CA PHE A 151 -0.25 -6.85 -26.44
C PHE A 151 -1.62 -6.76 -25.75
N LEU A 152 -2.48 -5.82 -26.14
CA LEU A 152 -3.84 -5.66 -25.61
C LEU A 152 -3.86 -5.51 -24.09
N PHE A 153 -3.04 -4.61 -23.55
CA PHE A 153 -3.10 -4.26 -22.13
C PHE A 153 -4.35 -3.41 -21.85
N ASP A 154 -5.02 -3.73 -20.75
CA ASP A 154 -6.16 -2.94 -20.25
C ASP A 154 -5.67 -1.79 -19.36
N ILE A 155 -4.54 -1.98 -18.66
CA ILE A 155 -4.01 -1.06 -17.65
C ILE A 155 -2.49 -0.92 -17.81
N LEU A 156 -2.01 0.31 -17.92
CA LEU A 156 -0.58 0.64 -17.95
C LEU A 156 -0.24 1.46 -16.70
N ILE A 157 0.74 0.99 -15.92
CA ILE A 157 1.21 1.66 -14.72
C ILE A 157 2.63 2.16 -14.97
N LEU A 158 2.84 3.46 -14.79
CA LEU A 158 4.12 4.12 -15.03
C LEU A 158 4.79 4.46 -13.69
N ASP A 159 5.89 3.77 -13.33
CA ASP A 159 6.66 4.08 -12.12
C ASP A 159 7.78 5.07 -12.45
N CYS A 160 7.56 6.36 -12.21
CA CYS A 160 8.49 7.42 -12.63
C CYS A 160 9.62 7.64 -11.61
N HIS A 161 10.68 8.37 -11.95
CA HIS A 161 11.66 8.81 -10.96
C HIS A 161 11.05 9.77 -9.91
N GLY A 162 11.70 9.87 -8.74
CA GLY A 162 11.32 10.84 -7.71
C GLY A 162 12.09 12.15 -7.86
N GLY A 163 11.51 13.14 -8.52
CA GLY A 163 12.16 14.42 -8.79
C GLY A 163 11.48 15.20 -9.91
N LEU A 164 12.17 16.23 -10.40
CA LEU A 164 11.70 17.12 -11.46
C LEU A 164 12.37 16.75 -12.78
N ASP A 165 11.66 16.03 -13.65
CA ASP A 165 12.17 15.61 -14.97
C ASP A 165 11.08 15.57 -16.04
N TYR A 166 11.49 15.56 -17.32
CA TYR A 166 10.53 15.48 -18.42
C TYR A 166 9.88 14.10 -18.56
N VAL A 167 10.47 13.06 -17.97
CA VAL A 167 9.90 11.70 -17.99
C VAL A 167 8.61 11.65 -17.19
N SER A 168 8.63 12.16 -15.97
CA SER A 168 7.47 12.22 -15.07
C SER A 168 6.42 13.23 -15.57
N VAL A 169 6.85 14.33 -16.19
CA VAL A 169 5.96 15.30 -16.86
C VAL A 169 5.26 14.65 -18.07
N ALA A 170 5.99 13.94 -18.92
CA ALA A 170 5.41 13.20 -20.05
C ALA A 170 4.46 12.10 -19.57
N ALA A 171 4.83 11.35 -18.52
CA ALA A 171 3.98 10.35 -17.91
C ALA A 171 2.70 10.97 -17.35
N HIS A 172 2.78 12.12 -16.67
CA HIS A 172 1.60 12.86 -16.21
C HIS A 172 0.69 13.27 -17.37
N ALA A 173 1.28 13.86 -18.42
CA ALA A 173 0.54 14.34 -19.59
C ALA A 173 -0.19 13.24 -20.38
N LEU A 174 0.23 11.98 -20.23
CA LEU A 174 -0.36 10.82 -20.91
C LEU A 174 -1.19 9.92 -19.97
N SER A 175 -1.27 10.25 -18.69
CA SER A 175 -2.01 9.44 -17.71
C SER A 175 -3.43 9.94 -17.54
N ASP A 176 -4.37 9.01 -17.34
CA ASP A 176 -5.73 9.33 -16.88
C ASP A 176 -5.72 9.78 -15.42
N GLU A 177 -4.84 9.18 -14.62
CA GLU A 177 -4.67 9.44 -13.20
C GLU A 177 -3.18 9.49 -12.83
N THR A 178 -2.75 10.55 -12.17
CA THR A 178 -1.39 10.68 -11.63
C THR A 178 -1.43 10.57 -10.11
N VAL A 179 -0.89 9.47 -9.60
CA VAL A 179 -0.79 9.17 -8.17
C VAL A 179 0.51 9.77 -7.65
N VAL A 180 0.39 10.89 -6.94
CA VAL A 180 1.50 11.57 -6.28
C VAL A 180 1.71 10.96 -4.90
N VAL A 181 2.81 10.26 -4.73
CA VAL A 181 3.19 9.62 -3.46
C VAL A 181 4.02 10.58 -2.64
N THR A 182 3.59 10.83 -1.42
CA THR A 182 4.25 11.72 -0.44
C THR A 182 4.30 11.04 0.92
N GLU A 183 5.11 11.55 1.84
CA GLU A 183 5.15 11.09 3.24
C GLU A 183 4.49 12.12 4.15
N ALA A 184 4.15 11.71 5.38
CA ALA A 184 3.57 12.58 6.40
C ALA A 184 4.63 13.48 7.08
N ASP A 185 5.40 14.17 6.25
CA ASP A 185 6.50 15.05 6.62
C ASP A 185 6.46 16.35 5.80
N THR A 186 6.77 17.47 6.45
CA THR A 186 6.68 18.81 5.86
C THR A 186 7.66 19.00 4.70
N VAL A 187 8.86 18.41 4.81
CA VAL A 187 9.89 18.52 3.77
C VAL A 187 9.47 17.74 2.52
N THR A 188 8.85 16.58 2.69
CA THR A 188 8.31 15.78 1.58
C THR A 188 7.09 16.44 0.93
N PHE A 189 6.23 17.09 1.72
CA PHE A 189 5.08 17.81 1.17
C PHE A 189 5.49 19.02 0.33
N ASN A 190 6.47 19.82 0.77
CA ASN A 190 6.97 20.93 -0.03
C ASN A 190 7.53 20.49 -1.38
N GLY A 191 8.33 19.41 -1.42
CA GLY A 191 8.80 18.84 -2.68
C GLY A 191 7.66 18.33 -3.57
N THR A 192 6.51 17.98 -2.96
CA THR A 192 5.30 17.63 -3.71
C THR A 192 4.70 18.86 -4.40
N LEU A 193 4.68 20.03 -3.74
CA LEU A 193 4.20 21.26 -4.35
C LEU A 193 5.13 21.74 -5.47
N GLU A 194 6.44 21.68 -5.25
CA GLU A 194 7.45 21.99 -6.28
C GLU A 194 7.28 21.15 -7.54
N LEU A 195 6.95 19.86 -7.39
CA LEU A 195 6.63 18.96 -8.50
C LEU A 195 5.42 19.46 -9.31
N LEU A 196 4.36 19.89 -8.64
CA LEU A 196 3.15 20.39 -9.29
C LEU A 196 3.39 21.71 -10.01
N ASP A 197 4.18 22.60 -9.42
CA ASP A 197 4.56 23.86 -10.04
C ASP A 197 5.43 23.62 -11.28
N PHE A 198 6.34 22.65 -11.21
CA PHE A 198 7.12 22.20 -12.36
C PHE A 198 6.23 21.64 -13.48
N TYR A 199 5.24 20.80 -13.16
CA TYR A 199 4.30 20.26 -14.16
C TYR A 199 3.49 21.37 -14.83
N SER A 200 3.02 22.33 -14.04
CA SER A 200 2.31 23.51 -14.54
C SER A 200 3.19 24.34 -15.48
N ALA A 201 4.46 24.54 -15.12
CA ALA A 201 5.42 25.32 -15.91
C ALA A 201 5.81 24.66 -17.24
N GLN A 202 5.91 23.32 -17.30
CA GLN A 202 6.37 22.60 -18.50
C GLN A 202 5.28 22.28 -19.52
N ARG A 203 4.02 22.58 -19.23
CA ARG A 203 2.87 22.27 -20.09
C ARG A 203 3.03 22.84 -21.52
N SER A 204 3.37 24.12 -21.64
CA SER A 204 3.55 24.79 -22.94
C SER A 204 4.70 24.19 -23.76
N SER A 205 5.78 23.78 -23.09
CA SER A 205 6.94 23.13 -23.72
C SER A 205 6.55 21.79 -24.36
N LEU A 206 5.76 20.97 -23.64
CA LEU A 206 5.27 19.69 -24.16
C LEU A 206 4.32 19.87 -25.34
N GLU A 207 3.40 20.83 -25.25
CA GLU A 207 2.46 21.14 -26.34
C GLU A 207 3.22 21.53 -27.61
N THR A 208 4.24 22.38 -27.48
CA THR A 208 5.10 22.78 -28.59
C THR A 208 5.86 21.60 -29.19
N ALA A 209 6.41 20.73 -28.35
CA ALA A 209 7.13 19.53 -28.80
C ALA A 209 6.22 18.55 -29.55
N ALA A 210 4.99 18.35 -29.06
CA ALA A 210 3.99 17.50 -29.72
C ALA A 210 3.60 18.05 -31.10
N ILE A 211 3.38 19.37 -31.21
CA ILE A 211 3.08 20.03 -32.49
C ILE A 211 4.25 19.91 -33.48
N GLY A 212 5.47 20.18 -33.02
CA GLY A 212 6.67 20.09 -33.83
C GLY A 212 6.90 18.69 -34.39
N ALA A 213 6.67 17.64 -33.60
CA ALA A 213 6.81 16.27 -34.05
C ALA A 213 5.83 15.90 -35.18
N VAL A 214 4.57 16.37 -35.09
CA VAL A 214 3.58 16.15 -36.16
C VAL A 214 3.98 16.90 -37.43
N ALA A 215 4.38 18.17 -37.31
CA ALA A 215 4.83 18.97 -38.45
C ALA A 215 6.07 18.38 -39.15
N GLY A 216 7.02 17.84 -38.39
CA GLY A 216 8.24 17.24 -38.93
C GLY A 216 8.05 15.86 -39.59
N SER A 217 7.02 15.11 -39.19
CA SER A 217 6.73 13.77 -39.75
C SER A 217 6.14 13.78 -41.17
N VAL A 218 5.61 14.92 -41.61
CA VAL A 218 5.00 15.09 -42.94
C VAL A 218 5.48 16.43 -43.50
N LEU A 219 6.47 16.37 -44.41
CA LEU A 219 7.27 17.49 -44.94
C LEU A 219 6.52 18.71 -45.53
N GLU A 220 5.18 18.73 -45.53
CA GLU A 220 4.37 19.81 -46.11
C GLU A 220 3.16 20.22 -45.24
N THR A 221 3.06 19.78 -43.98
CA THR A 221 1.86 20.10 -43.17
C THR A 221 1.91 21.56 -42.68
N PRO A 222 0.94 22.43 -43.06
CA PRO A 222 0.87 23.80 -42.54
C PRO A 222 0.73 23.79 -41.02
N MET A 223 1.38 24.73 -40.33
CA MET A 223 1.41 24.77 -38.85
C MET A 223 0.00 24.79 -38.20
N PHE A 224 -1.01 25.29 -38.92
CA PHE A 224 -2.41 25.24 -38.51
C PHE A 224 -2.97 23.81 -38.51
N GLU A 225 -2.72 23.04 -39.57
CA GLU A 225 -3.12 21.62 -39.63
C GLU A 225 -2.29 20.76 -38.68
N ALA A 226 -1.00 21.07 -38.51
CA ALA A 226 -0.16 20.40 -37.53
C ALA A 226 -0.67 20.63 -36.10
N ARG A 227 -1.21 21.82 -35.79
CA ARG A 227 -1.89 22.10 -34.50
C ARG A 227 -3.22 21.39 -34.34
N GLN A 228 -3.95 21.12 -35.43
CA GLN A 228 -5.21 20.37 -35.39
C GLN A 228 -5.00 18.85 -35.32
N ARG A 229 -3.95 18.34 -35.98
CA ARG A 229 -3.58 16.90 -35.98
C ARG A 229 -2.71 16.50 -34.80
N ALA A 230 -1.86 17.41 -34.31
CA ALA A 230 -1.28 17.26 -33.00
C ALA A 230 -2.44 17.40 -32.04
N GLU A 231 -3.00 16.27 -31.63
CA GLU A 231 -3.79 16.22 -30.42
C GLU A 231 -2.89 16.86 -29.35
N PRO A 232 -3.20 18.08 -28.86
CA PRO A 232 -2.61 18.52 -27.60
C PRO A 232 -2.86 17.38 -26.62
N PRO A 233 -1.98 17.08 -25.65
CA PRO A 233 -2.27 16.02 -24.69
C PRO A 233 -3.62 16.30 -23.99
N GLU A 234 -4.71 15.77 -24.54
CA GLU A 234 -6.02 15.67 -23.90
C GLU A 234 -5.95 14.49 -22.93
N SER A 235 -5.07 14.63 -21.95
CA SER A 235 -5.29 14.13 -20.60
C SER A 235 -4.46 14.98 -19.65
N THR A 236 -5.08 16.07 -19.16
CA THR A 236 -4.73 16.65 -17.86
C THR A 236 -5.22 15.67 -16.79
N GLY A 237 -4.55 14.51 -16.72
CA GLY A 237 -4.89 13.43 -15.82
C GLY A 237 -5.16 13.95 -14.43
N ARG A 238 -6.17 13.39 -13.76
CA ARG A 238 -6.50 13.87 -12.42
C ARG A 238 -5.35 13.52 -11.49
N ILE A 239 -4.91 14.48 -10.69
CA ILE A 239 -3.81 14.30 -9.75
C ILE A 239 -4.37 13.88 -8.40
N SER A 240 -3.82 12.81 -7.86
CA SER A 240 -4.32 12.17 -6.64
C SER A 240 -3.19 11.94 -5.66
N PHE A 241 -3.36 12.41 -4.44
CA PHE A 241 -2.33 12.26 -3.41
C PHE A 241 -2.48 10.95 -2.65
N VAL A 242 -1.36 10.28 -2.42
CA VAL A 242 -1.25 9.17 -1.49
C VAL A 242 -0.20 9.52 -0.44
N VAL A 243 -0.61 9.57 0.81
CA VAL A 243 0.30 9.81 1.94
C VAL A 243 0.75 8.45 2.48
N ASN A 244 1.99 8.10 2.21
CA ASN A 244 2.60 6.83 2.58
C ASN A 244 3.29 6.90 3.94
N ARG A 245 3.52 5.72 4.53
CA ARG A 245 4.21 5.52 5.83
C ARG A 245 3.68 6.43 6.94
N LEU A 246 2.36 6.61 6.99
CA LEU A 246 1.72 7.47 7.98
C LEU A 246 2.03 6.94 9.39
N PRO A 247 2.74 7.72 10.23
CA PRO A 247 3.06 7.30 11.58
C PRO A 247 1.79 7.12 12.43
N SER A 248 1.85 6.15 13.33
CA SER A 248 0.69 5.77 14.18
C SER A 248 0.24 6.84 15.19
N LYS A 249 0.92 8.00 15.26
CA LYS A 249 0.58 9.13 16.14
C LYS A 249 -0.59 9.97 15.62
N TYR A 250 -0.85 9.92 14.32
CA TYR A 250 -1.87 10.74 13.67
C TYR A 250 -3.26 10.10 13.74
N ARG A 251 -4.30 10.94 13.84
CA ARG A 251 -5.70 10.53 13.67
C ARG A 251 -6.17 10.89 12.27
N PHE A 252 -7.04 10.07 11.72
CA PHE A 252 -7.54 10.23 10.34
C PHE A 252 -8.15 11.63 10.10
N ARG A 253 -9.06 12.09 10.97
CA ARG A 253 -9.73 13.40 10.79
C ARG A 253 -8.74 14.56 10.75
N ASP A 254 -7.70 14.51 11.58
CA ASP A 254 -6.72 15.58 11.68
C ASP A 254 -5.87 15.67 10.41
N VAL A 255 -5.36 14.53 9.92
CA VAL A 255 -4.55 14.50 8.69
C VAL A 255 -5.39 14.77 7.45
N ASP A 256 -6.59 14.20 7.36
CA ASP A 256 -7.49 14.40 6.23
C ASP A 256 -7.88 15.88 6.10
N SER A 257 -8.24 16.52 7.21
CA SER A 257 -8.57 17.96 7.23
C SER A 257 -7.38 18.85 6.89
N THR A 258 -6.16 18.45 7.28
CA THR A 258 -4.94 19.23 7.00
C THR A 258 -4.56 19.15 5.54
N TYR A 259 -4.47 17.95 4.97
CA TYR A 259 -4.14 17.78 3.55
C TYR A 259 -5.23 18.32 2.63
N THR A 260 -6.51 18.17 2.99
CA THR A 260 -7.62 18.76 2.21
C THR A 260 -7.47 20.28 2.13
N ARG A 261 -7.11 20.96 3.23
CA ARG A 261 -6.84 22.41 3.21
C ARG A 261 -5.62 22.76 2.38
N LEU A 262 -4.54 22.00 2.48
CA LEU A 262 -3.33 22.23 1.69
C LEU A 262 -3.58 22.07 0.18
N ILE A 263 -4.36 21.06 -0.21
CA ILE A 263 -4.76 20.82 -1.60
C ILE A 263 -5.70 21.92 -2.09
N ALA A 264 -6.68 22.32 -1.28
CA ALA A 264 -7.62 23.39 -1.63
C ALA A 264 -6.95 24.76 -1.81
N ASN A 265 -5.85 25.00 -1.08
CA ASN A 265 -5.07 26.23 -1.18
C ASN A 265 -4.05 26.21 -2.33
N TYR A 266 -3.90 25.10 -3.05
CA TYR A 266 -3.02 25.05 -4.21
C TYR A 266 -3.63 25.85 -5.37
N GLY A 267 -2.91 26.87 -5.83
CA GLY A 267 -3.40 27.83 -6.84
C GLY A 267 -3.09 27.48 -8.29
N GLY A 268 -2.46 26.33 -8.59
CA GLY A 268 -2.06 25.98 -9.95
C GLY A 268 -3.20 25.45 -10.83
N ASP A 269 -3.04 25.53 -12.15
CA ASP A 269 -4.00 25.06 -13.17
C ASP A 269 -3.96 23.53 -13.40
N LEU A 270 -3.90 22.77 -12.30
CA LEU A 270 -3.87 21.32 -12.32
C LEU A 270 -5.15 20.72 -11.75
N ARG A 271 -5.60 19.61 -12.33
CA ARG A 271 -6.82 18.91 -11.92
C ARG A 271 -6.58 18.03 -10.70
N LEU A 272 -6.51 18.64 -9.53
CA LEU A 272 -6.34 17.92 -8.26
C LEU A 272 -7.64 17.23 -7.79
N ARG A 273 -7.55 16.01 -7.25
CA ARG A 273 -8.62 15.44 -6.42
C ARG A 273 -8.78 16.33 -5.17
N PRO A 274 -10.01 16.66 -4.75
CA PRO A 274 -10.25 17.54 -3.60
C PRO A 274 -9.83 16.93 -2.26
N SER A 275 -9.60 15.62 -2.21
CA SER A 275 -9.18 14.89 -1.01
C SER A 275 -8.04 13.93 -1.33
N VAL A 276 -7.25 13.61 -0.31
CA VAL A 276 -6.23 12.55 -0.40
C VAL A 276 -6.90 11.22 -0.75
N LEU A 277 -6.36 10.53 -1.75
CA LEU A 277 -6.88 9.26 -2.24
C LEU A 277 -6.73 8.16 -1.19
N SER A 278 -5.58 8.11 -0.52
CA SER A 278 -5.32 7.12 0.52
C SER A 278 -4.23 7.57 1.50
N PHE A 279 -4.47 7.30 2.78
CA PHE A 279 -3.46 7.32 3.83
C PHE A 279 -3.00 5.90 4.12
N ILE A 280 -1.75 5.58 3.81
CA ILE A 280 -1.16 4.25 3.99
C ILE A 280 -0.31 4.28 5.27
N PRO A 281 -0.67 3.50 6.30
CA PRO A 281 0.11 3.46 7.53
C PRO A 281 1.42 2.72 7.34
N GLU A 282 2.37 2.98 8.24
CA GLU A 282 3.58 2.17 8.38
C GLU A 282 3.26 0.74 8.88
N GLU A 283 3.78 -0.26 8.15
CA GLU A 283 3.73 -1.69 8.49
C GLU A 283 5.13 -2.28 8.36
N ASN A 284 5.78 -2.57 9.49
CA ASN A 284 7.21 -2.88 9.55
C ASN A 284 7.53 -4.19 8.82
N PHE A 285 6.74 -5.23 9.08
CA PHE A 285 6.98 -6.53 8.44
C PHE A 285 6.82 -6.50 6.92
N LEU A 286 6.07 -5.54 6.36
CA LEU A 286 5.99 -5.35 4.90
C LEU A 286 7.21 -4.59 4.37
N ALA A 287 7.68 -3.58 5.12
CA ALA A 287 8.85 -2.81 4.75
C ALA A 287 10.14 -3.67 4.79
N GLU A 288 10.30 -4.51 5.81
CA GLU A 288 11.46 -5.38 5.98
C GLU A 288 11.63 -6.42 4.87
N SER A 289 10.52 -6.93 4.32
CA SER A 289 10.55 -8.00 3.30
C SER A 289 10.30 -7.51 1.88
N PHE A 290 10.25 -6.19 1.64
CA PHE A 290 10.00 -5.66 0.30
C PHE A 290 11.07 -6.10 -0.71
N GLY A 291 12.33 -6.18 -0.30
CA GLY A 291 13.43 -6.66 -1.16
C GLY A 291 13.44 -8.18 -1.39
N GLU A 292 12.66 -8.95 -0.62
CA GLU A 292 12.60 -10.41 -0.77
C GLU A 292 11.54 -10.85 -1.78
N TYR A 293 10.44 -10.09 -1.90
CA TYR A 293 9.37 -10.38 -2.85
C TYR A 293 8.56 -9.12 -3.22
N PRO A 294 8.35 -8.84 -4.53
CA PRO A 294 7.72 -7.60 -5.00
C PRO A 294 6.30 -7.37 -4.51
N PHE A 295 5.49 -8.43 -4.40
CA PHE A 295 4.04 -8.33 -4.23
C PHE A 295 3.60 -8.65 -2.80
N CYS A 296 3.91 -7.76 -1.87
CA CYS A 296 3.44 -7.77 -0.48
C CYS A 296 1.91 -7.98 -0.33
N VAL A 297 1.10 -7.44 -1.24
CA VAL A 297 -0.36 -7.62 -1.24
C VAL A 297 -0.81 -9.06 -1.49
N LYS A 298 0.02 -9.87 -2.16
CA LYS A 298 -0.19 -11.32 -2.32
C LYS A 298 0.08 -12.05 -1.02
N LEU A 299 1.14 -11.66 -0.32
CA LEU A 299 1.59 -12.30 0.93
C LEU A 299 0.68 -11.98 2.11
N ALA A 300 0.19 -10.73 2.20
CA ALA A 300 -0.69 -10.26 3.26
C ALA A 300 -1.93 -9.54 2.69
N PRO A 301 -2.88 -10.24 2.04
CA PRO A 301 -4.06 -9.61 1.41
C PRO A 301 -5.01 -8.94 2.40
N THR A 302 -4.86 -9.19 3.71
CA THR A 302 -5.66 -8.61 4.79
C THR A 302 -4.94 -7.54 5.59
N SER A 303 -3.68 -7.20 5.26
CA SER A 303 -2.97 -6.07 5.89
C SER A 303 -3.74 -4.76 5.69
N VAL A 304 -3.41 -3.71 6.46
CA VAL A 304 -4.02 -2.40 6.22
C VAL A 304 -3.53 -1.86 4.88
N VAL A 305 -2.24 -1.97 4.58
CA VAL A 305 -1.66 -1.57 3.28
C VAL A 305 -2.39 -2.24 2.11
N ALA A 306 -2.59 -3.56 2.14
CA ALA A 306 -3.29 -4.26 1.07
C ALA A 306 -4.76 -3.82 0.94
N ARG A 307 -5.46 -3.62 2.06
CA ARG A 307 -6.85 -3.12 2.03
C ARG A 307 -6.94 -1.69 1.49
N LYS A 308 -5.95 -0.85 1.78
CA LYS A 308 -5.86 0.52 1.26
C LYS A 308 -5.62 0.53 -0.24
N LEU A 309 -4.68 -0.29 -0.73
CA LEU A 309 -4.43 -0.43 -2.17
C LEU A 309 -5.63 -1.06 -2.91
N GLN A 310 -6.32 -2.03 -2.30
CA GLN A 310 -7.57 -2.57 -2.84
C GLN A 310 -8.66 -1.48 -2.95
N LEU A 311 -8.82 -0.64 -1.92
CA LEU A 311 -9.77 0.48 -1.94
C LEU A 311 -9.38 1.50 -3.01
N MET A 312 -8.10 1.86 -3.09
CA MET A 312 -7.55 2.74 -4.11
C MET A 312 -7.84 2.21 -5.51
N MET A 313 -7.61 0.92 -5.74
CA MET A 313 -7.91 0.28 -7.02
C MET A 313 -9.39 0.38 -7.36
N THR A 314 -10.30 0.19 -6.40
CA THR A 314 -11.75 0.35 -6.63
C THR A 314 -12.23 1.80 -6.76
N ASP A 315 -11.42 2.77 -6.31
CA ASP A 315 -11.72 4.21 -6.41
C ASP A 315 -11.20 4.79 -7.74
N LEU A 316 -10.14 4.20 -8.32
CA LEU A 316 -9.56 4.58 -9.62
C LEU A 316 -10.11 3.75 -10.79
N ILE A 317 -10.32 2.45 -10.56
CA ILE A 317 -10.80 1.49 -11.55
C ILE A 317 -12.15 0.99 -11.05
N VAL A 318 -13.16 0.97 -11.92
CA VAL A 318 -14.46 0.37 -11.59
C VAL A 318 -14.41 -1.10 -12.01
N PRO A 319 -14.10 -2.06 -11.10
CA PRO A 319 -14.03 -3.45 -11.48
C PRO A 319 -15.42 -4.01 -11.80
N ASP A 320 -15.47 -4.90 -12.77
CA ASP A 320 -16.68 -5.66 -13.07
C ASP A 320 -17.20 -6.41 -11.82
N PRO A 321 -18.52 -6.44 -11.58
CA PRO A 321 -19.09 -7.16 -10.44
C PRO A 321 -18.71 -8.65 -10.38
N SER A 322 -18.41 -9.33 -11.49
CA SER A 322 -17.98 -10.73 -11.49
C SER A 322 -16.57 -10.89 -10.90
N THR A 323 -15.65 -10.00 -11.26
CA THR A 323 -14.29 -9.99 -10.71
C THR A 323 -14.26 -9.71 -9.21
N MET A 324 -15.13 -8.81 -8.75
CA MET A 324 -15.31 -8.60 -7.31
C MET A 324 -15.85 -9.84 -6.57
N ARG A 325 -16.48 -10.80 -7.26
CA ARG A 325 -16.95 -12.05 -6.64
C ARG A 325 -15.84 -13.09 -6.53
N SER A 326 -14.96 -13.19 -7.53
CA SER A 326 -13.89 -14.20 -7.59
C SER A 326 -12.78 -13.94 -6.58
N TYR A 327 -12.35 -12.68 -6.41
CA TYR A 327 -11.29 -12.33 -5.47
C TYR A 327 -11.87 -11.89 -4.11
N ARG A 328 -11.81 -12.81 -3.12
CA ARG A 328 -12.41 -12.64 -1.78
C ARG A 328 -12.08 -11.31 -1.08
N PRO A 329 -10.85 -10.76 -1.13
CA PRO A 329 -10.54 -9.46 -0.53
C PRO A 329 -11.37 -8.30 -1.13
N LEU A 330 -11.50 -8.23 -2.46
CA LEU A 330 -12.30 -7.21 -3.14
C LEU A 330 -13.79 -7.33 -2.85
N ARG A 331 -14.30 -8.56 -2.66
CA ARG A 331 -15.71 -8.80 -2.33
C ARG A 331 -16.19 -8.01 -1.11
N ARG A 332 -15.31 -7.81 -0.12
CA ARG A 332 -15.64 -7.06 1.12
C ARG A 332 -15.85 -5.57 0.87
N LEU A 333 -15.16 -5.01 -0.13
CA LEU A 333 -15.26 -3.60 -0.50
C LEU A 333 -16.60 -3.25 -1.17
N ARG A 334 -17.46 -4.21 -1.50
CA ARG A 334 -18.84 -3.92 -1.94
C ARG A 334 -19.67 -3.24 -0.85
N SER A 335 -19.34 -3.44 0.43
CA SER A 335 -20.03 -2.77 1.54
C SER A 335 -19.52 -1.34 1.70
N LYS A 336 -20.42 -0.35 1.53
CA LYS A 336 -20.12 1.07 1.80
C LYS A 336 -19.55 1.29 3.21
N ARG A 337 -20.12 0.60 4.21
CA ARG A 337 -19.64 0.64 5.60
C ARG A 337 -18.21 0.11 5.74
N TYR A 338 -17.88 -0.96 5.01
CA TYR A 338 -16.52 -1.50 5.01
C TYR A 338 -15.53 -0.55 4.32
N ARG A 339 -15.91 0.06 3.19
CA ARG A 339 -15.07 1.07 2.50
C ARG A 339 -14.75 2.26 3.40
N SER A 340 -15.75 2.87 4.04
CA SER A 340 -15.53 3.99 4.98
C SER A 340 -14.63 3.55 6.14
N LYS A 341 -14.87 2.37 6.72
CA LYS A 341 -14.00 1.82 7.77
C LYS A 341 -12.55 1.66 7.29
N VAL A 342 -12.32 1.13 6.08
CA VAL A 342 -10.96 0.98 5.54
C VAL A 342 -10.31 2.33 5.28
N ARG A 343 -11.06 3.30 4.75
CA ARG A 343 -10.59 4.66 4.49
C ARG A 343 -10.08 5.33 5.77
N GLU A 344 -10.80 5.19 6.88
CA GLU A 344 -10.47 5.82 8.16
C GLU A 344 -9.34 5.12 8.96
N ILE A 345 -8.97 3.88 8.62
CA ILE A 345 -7.88 3.19 9.33
C ILE A 345 -6.54 3.82 8.95
N VAL A 346 -5.89 4.47 9.91
CA VAL A 346 -4.55 5.08 9.75
C VAL A 346 -3.48 4.46 10.65
N VAL A 347 -3.83 3.38 11.37
CA VAL A 347 -2.92 2.66 12.25
C VAL A 347 -2.92 1.19 11.84
N SER A 348 -1.73 0.66 11.58
CA SER A 348 -1.53 -0.75 11.25
C SER A 348 -2.00 -1.68 12.36
N ALA A 349 -2.33 -2.92 11.98
CA ALA A 349 -2.68 -3.94 12.96
C ALA A 349 -1.51 -4.24 13.91
N GLU A 350 -0.29 -4.25 13.36
CA GLU A 350 0.95 -4.39 14.11
C GLU A 350 1.11 -3.30 15.16
N SER A 351 1.14 -2.03 14.76
CA SER A 351 1.31 -0.90 15.69
C SER A 351 0.22 -0.88 16.76
N ARG A 352 -1.03 -1.19 16.39
CA ARG A 352 -2.14 -1.29 17.34
C ARG A 352 -1.92 -2.38 18.38
N ASN A 353 -1.47 -3.57 17.95
CA ASN A 353 -1.20 -4.67 18.87
C ASN A 353 -0.01 -4.35 19.78
N THR A 354 1.07 -3.79 19.23
CA THR A 354 2.24 -3.36 20.02
C THR A 354 1.85 -2.31 21.07
N LYS A 355 1.10 -1.28 20.68
CA LYS A 355 0.57 -0.29 21.63
C LYS A 355 -0.30 -0.93 22.71
N ASN A 356 -1.20 -1.85 22.33
CA ASN A 356 -2.04 -2.56 23.30
C ASN A 356 -1.21 -3.36 24.32
N ILE A 357 -0.13 -4.00 23.89
CA ILE A 357 0.79 -4.74 24.78
C ILE A 357 1.50 -3.76 25.71
N ILE A 358 2.09 -2.68 25.19
CA ILE A 358 2.81 -1.68 25.97
C ILE A 358 1.88 -1.01 27.00
N TYR A 359 0.68 -0.58 26.59
CA TYR A 359 -0.30 0.01 27.50
C TYR A 359 -0.74 -0.98 28.58
N ALA A 360 -1.00 -2.23 28.21
CA ALA A 360 -1.38 -3.24 29.19
C ALA A 360 -0.24 -3.50 30.19
N PHE A 361 1.00 -3.62 29.71
CA PHE A 361 2.16 -3.79 30.60
C PHE A 361 2.38 -2.60 31.53
N GLY A 362 2.24 -1.37 31.01
CA GLY A 362 2.30 -0.15 31.82
C GLY A 362 1.27 -0.15 32.95
N TRP A 363 0.01 -0.46 32.65
CA TRP A 363 -1.04 -0.56 33.67
C TRP A 363 -0.80 -1.70 34.66
N LEU A 364 -0.32 -2.87 34.21
CA LEU A 364 0.02 -3.97 35.10
C LEU A 364 1.10 -3.56 36.10
N TRP A 365 2.13 -2.84 35.64
CA TRP A 365 3.21 -2.36 36.52
C TRP A 365 2.72 -1.28 37.48
N THR A 366 1.90 -0.34 37.02
CA THR A 366 1.27 0.68 37.87
C THR A 366 0.41 0.05 38.96
N LEU A 367 -0.45 -0.91 38.59
CA LEU A 367 -1.29 -1.64 39.54
C LEU A 367 -0.43 -2.42 40.53
N PHE A 368 0.58 -3.14 40.07
CA PHE A 368 1.49 -3.91 40.92
C PHE A 368 2.20 -3.01 41.94
N SER A 369 2.70 -1.85 41.49
CA SER A 369 3.39 -0.90 42.34
C SER A 369 2.44 -0.29 43.40
N ALA A 370 1.23 0.07 42.99
CA ALA A 370 0.18 0.52 43.91
C ALA A 370 -0.17 -0.56 44.95
N ALA A 371 -0.23 -1.82 44.52
CA ALA A 371 -0.50 -2.94 45.41
C ALA A 371 0.64 -3.18 46.42
N MET A 372 1.90 -3.07 46.00
CA MET A 372 3.04 -3.16 46.89
C MET A 372 3.04 -2.04 47.94
N VAL A 373 2.77 -0.80 47.53
CA VAL A 373 2.65 0.33 48.46
C VAL A 373 1.51 0.09 49.45
N ALA A 374 0.34 -0.35 48.98
CA ALA A 374 -0.79 -0.67 49.84
C ALA A 374 -0.46 -1.78 50.86
N LEU A 375 0.22 -2.85 50.43
CA LEU A 375 0.67 -3.93 51.32
C LEU A 375 1.68 -3.45 52.37
N ILE A 376 2.60 -2.57 52.00
CA ILE A 376 3.56 -1.96 52.94
C ILE A 376 2.82 -1.09 53.96
N CYS A 377 1.92 -0.21 53.50
CA CYS A 377 1.10 0.63 54.38
C CYS A 377 0.24 -0.22 55.33
N PHE A 378 -0.37 -1.29 54.82
CA PHE A 378 -1.17 -2.21 55.61
C PHE A 378 -0.32 -2.94 56.65
N SER A 379 0.91 -3.34 56.30
CA SER A 379 1.86 -3.96 57.23
C SER A 379 2.24 -3.00 58.36
N PHE A 380 2.54 -1.73 58.06
CA PHE A 380 2.80 -0.71 59.09
C PHE A 380 1.58 -0.43 59.96
N TRP A 381 0.38 -0.39 59.36
CA TRP A 381 -0.87 -0.23 60.09
C TRP A 381 -1.11 -1.36 61.09
N GLY A 382 -0.87 -2.61 60.66
CA GLY A 382 -1.00 -3.79 61.53
C GLY A 382 0.01 -3.80 62.68
N VAL A 383 1.22 -3.25 62.48
CA VAL A 383 2.21 -3.05 63.56
C VAL A 383 1.75 -1.96 64.53
N ALA A 384 1.17 -0.86 64.04
CA ALA A 384 0.68 0.23 64.87
C ALA A 384 -0.61 -0.12 65.66
N HIS A 385 -1.41 -1.05 65.14
CA HIS A 385 -2.68 -1.51 65.74
C HIS A 385 -2.67 -3.03 65.87
N PRO A 386 -1.97 -3.60 66.87
CA PRO A 386 -1.92 -5.04 67.07
C PRO A 386 -3.33 -5.59 67.36
N HIS A 387 -3.79 -6.51 66.50
CA HIS A 387 -5.07 -7.19 66.68
C HIS A 387 -4.98 -8.25 67.80
N PRO A 388 -5.98 -8.33 68.70
CA PRO A 388 -5.94 -9.23 69.85
C PRO A 388 -5.94 -10.73 69.49
N ASP A 389 -6.48 -11.10 68.32
CA ASP A 389 -6.72 -12.49 67.92
C ASP A 389 -5.64 -13.10 66.98
N GLY A 390 -4.56 -12.34 66.72
CA GLY A 390 -3.36 -12.83 66.04
C GLY A 390 -3.26 -12.54 64.53
N PHE A 391 -2.15 -12.99 63.93
CA PHE A 391 -1.75 -12.67 62.54
C PHE A 391 -2.72 -13.18 61.47
N LEU A 392 -3.50 -14.23 61.75
CA LEU A 392 -4.43 -14.84 60.79
C LEU A 392 -5.69 -13.98 60.55
N ASP A 393 -6.23 -13.32 61.57
CA ASP A 393 -7.42 -12.47 61.42
C ASP A 393 -7.13 -11.17 60.66
N PHE A 394 -5.87 -10.72 60.67
CA PHE A 394 -5.40 -9.64 59.82
C PHE A 394 -5.47 -10.00 58.32
N PHE A 395 -5.16 -11.25 57.95
CA PHE A 395 -5.30 -11.75 56.56
C PHE A 395 -6.75 -12.07 56.16
N LEU A 396 -7.65 -12.17 57.12
CA LEU A 396 -9.08 -12.37 56.89
C LEU A 396 -9.89 -11.06 56.90
N ASN A 397 -9.20 -9.91 56.97
CA ASN A 397 -9.83 -8.61 57.02
C ASN A 397 -10.67 -8.33 55.74
N PRO A 398 -11.94 -7.94 55.85
CA PRO A 398 -12.77 -7.62 54.69
C PRO A 398 -12.19 -6.50 53.81
N LEU A 399 -11.40 -5.58 54.36
CA LEU A 399 -10.65 -4.58 53.59
C LEU A 399 -9.62 -5.22 52.65
N LEU A 400 -8.97 -6.31 53.09
CA LEU A 400 -8.05 -7.08 52.23
C LEU A 400 -8.83 -7.79 51.12
N GLY A 401 -10.00 -8.35 51.42
CA GLY A 401 -10.90 -8.93 50.41
C GLY A 401 -11.32 -7.92 49.34
N VAL A 402 -11.73 -6.71 49.75
CA VAL A 402 -12.07 -5.60 48.84
C VAL A 402 -10.86 -5.19 48.01
N PHE A 403 -9.68 -5.06 48.63
CA PHE A 403 -8.44 -4.76 47.93
C PHE A 403 -8.08 -5.81 46.88
N ILE A 404 -8.21 -7.11 47.19
CA ILE A 404 -7.98 -8.21 46.25
C ILE A 404 -8.89 -8.06 45.02
N VAL A 405 -10.19 -7.80 45.22
CA VAL A 405 -11.13 -7.59 44.11
C VAL A 405 -10.76 -6.36 43.27
N LEU A 406 -10.50 -5.23 43.93
CA LEU A 406 -10.15 -3.97 43.27
C LEU A 406 -8.82 -4.05 42.50
N PHE A 407 -7.89 -4.90 42.93
CA PHE A 407 -6.62 -5.14 42.25
C PHE A 407 -6.77 -6.16 41.10
N PHE A 408 -7.31 -7.35 41.37
CA PHE A 408 -7.32 -8.46 40.41
C PHE A 408 -8.29 -8.23 39.24
N LEU A 409 -9.33 -7.40 39.40
CA LEU A 409 -10.25 -7.06 38.31
C LEU A 409 -9.57 -6.27 37.19
N PRO A 410 -8.97 -5.09 37.43
CA PRO A 410 -8.23 -4.37 36.39
C PRO A 410 -6.95 -5.11 35.98
N PHE A 411 -6.25 -5.77 36.91
CA PHE A 411 -5.06 -6.57 36.59
C PHE A 411 -5.40 -7.69 35.59
N GLY A 412 -6.44 -8.47 35.87
CA GLY A 412 -6.90 -9.54 34.99
C GLY A 412 -7.32 -9.03 33.61
N TYR A 413 -8.04 -7.91 33.56
CA TYR A 413 -8.41 -7.26 32.29
C TYR A 413 -7.17 -6.91 31.45
N TYR A 414 -6.14 -6.28 32.04
CA TYR A 414 -4.93 -5.91 31.31
C TYR A 414 -4.08 -7.13 30.93
N CYS A 415 -4.01 -8.17 31.76
CA CYS A 415 -3.36 -9.44 31.40
C CYS A 415 -4.01 -10.07 30.15
N VAL A 416 -5.34 -10.19 30.15
CA VAL A 416 -6.10 -10.75 29.02
C VAL A 416 -5.90 -9.89 27.77
N ARG A 417 -5.95 -8.56 27.91
CA ARG A 417 -5.73 -7.62 26.80
C ARG A 417 -4.32 -7.73 26.21
N ALA A 418 -3.28 -7.81 27.05
CA ALA A 418 -1.90 -8.03 26.61
C ALA A 418 -1.77 -9.35 25.83
N GLN A 419 -2.40 -10.40 26.34
CA GLN A 419 -2.34 -11.73 25.75
C GLN A 419 -3.00 -11.78 24.36
N PHE A 420 -4.18 -11.18 24.20
CA PHE A 420 -4.80 -11.06 22.88
C PHE A 420 -3.94 -10.21 21.93
N GLY A 421 -3.32 -9.14 22.41
CA GLY A 421 -2.36 -8.35 21.63
C GLY A 421 -1.21 -9.19 21.08
N LEU A 422 -0.56 -9.99 21.93
CA LEU A 422 0.51 -10.92 21.56
C LEU A 422 0.03 -11.96 20.54
N MET A 423 -1.15 -12.56 20.78
CA MET A 423 -1.73 -13.56 19.90
C MET A 423 -1.93 -13.01 18.48
N PHE A 424 -2.54 -11.83 18.35
CA PHE A 424 -2.78 -11.21 17.05
C PHE A 424 -1.49 -10.77 16.36
N TYR A 425 -0.51 -10.27 17.12
CA TYR A 425 0.81 -9.91 16.59
C TYR A 425 1.52 -11.14 15.99
N TYR A 426 1.78 -12.18 16.79
CA TYR A 426 2.51 -13.36 16.32
C TYR A 426 1.77 -14.13 15.23
N ASN A 427 0.43 -14.19 15.28
CA ASN A 427 -0.34 -14.80 14.21
C ASN A 427 -0.18 -14.06 12.87
N SER A 428 -0.05 -12.73 12.88
CA SER A 428 0.13 -11.94 11.66
C SER A 428 1.54 -12.14 11.09
N VAL A 429 2.56 -12.00 11.92
CA VAL A 429 3.98 -12.17 11.53
C VAL A 429 4.25 -13.59 11.03
N TYR A 430 3.74 -14.62 11.74
CA TYR A 430 3.90 -16.01 11.33
C TYR A 430 3.26 -16.29 9.97
N ARG A 431 2.02 -15.82 9.75
CA ARG A 431 1.32 -16.02 8.47
C ARG A 431 2.07 -15.38 7.31
N PHE A 432 2.57 -14.16 7.51
CA PHE A 432 3.33 -13.44 6.51
C PHE A 432 4.64 -14.17 6.15
N ARG A 433 5.48 -14.49 7.15
CA ARG A 433 6.75 -15.20 6.90
C ARG A 433 6.53 -16.55 6.25
N ARG A 434 5.51 -17.30 6.67
CA ARG A 434 5.15 -18.58 6.04
C ARG A 434 4.71 -18.39 4.59
N ALA A 435 3.98 -17.33 4.27
CA ALA A 435 3.55 -17.04 2.90
C ALA A 435 4.73 -16.63 2.01
N LEU A 436 5.62 -15.78 2.52
CA LEU A 436 6.84 -15.34 1.84
C LEU A 436 7.68 -16.53 1.41
N ILE A 437 8.03 -17.39 2.37
CA ILE A 437 8.82 -18.61 2.17
C ILE A 437 8.20 -19.55 1.14
N ARG A 438 6.87 -19.72 1.19
CA ARG A 438 6.16 -20.58 0.22
C ARG A 438 6.19 -20.03 -1.20
N THR A 439 6.26 -18.70 -1.33
CA THR A 439 6.16 -18.02 -2.62
C THR A 439 7.52 -17.89 -3.28
N THR A 440 8.59 -17.66 -2.49
CA THR A 440 9.95 -17.56 -3.01
C THR A 440 10.54 -18.92 -3.40
N GLY A 441 10.04 -20.03 -2.85
CA GLY A 441 10.42 -21.38 -3.25
C GLY A 441 11.85 -21.80 -2.88
N SER A 442 12.66 -20.89 -2.33
CA SER A 442 14.04 -21.17 -1.92
C SER A 442 14.10 -22.18 -0.78
N PRO A 443 15.04 -23.14 -0.79
CA PRO A 443 15.25 -24.06 0.32
C PRO A 443 15.60 -23.26 1.57
N LEU A 444 14.82 -23.48 2.64
CA LEU A 444 15.02 -22.76 3.89
C LEU A 444 16.37 -23.12 4.51
N ASN A 445 17.14 -22.10 4.86
CA ASN A 445 18.31 -22.30 5.72
C ASN A 445 17.87 -22.69 7.14
N LEU A 446 18.79 -23.26 7.93
CA LEU A 446 18.49 -23.73 9.29
C LEU A 446 17.91 -22.61 10.17
N TRP A 447 18.44 -21.40 10.05
CA TRP A 447 18.01 -20.23 10.82
C TRP A 447 16.57 -19.79 10.50
N GLN A 448 16.18 -19.83 9.23
CA GLN A 448 14.81 -19.53 8.79
C GLN A 448 13.83 -20.60 9.28
N LYS A 449 14.23 -21.89 9.28
CA LYS A 449 13.43 -22.98 9.88
C LYS A 449 13.25 -22.77 11.38
N LEU A 450 14.33 -22.51 12.11
CA LEU A 450 14.29 -22.24 13.55
C LEU A 450 13.45 -21.00 13.88
N SER A 451 13.57 -19.93 13.09
CA SER A 451 12.78 -18.71 13.23
C SER A 451 11.28 -18.98 13.03
N LEU A 452 10.90 -19.78 12.03
CA LEU A 452 9.51 -20.19 11.82
C LEU A 452 8.97 -21.05 12.96
N VAL A 453 9.77 -22.00 13.48
CA VAL A 453 9.39 -22.83 14.64
C VAL A 453 9.19 -21.95 15.86
N ARG A 454 10.12 -21.02 16.13
CA ARG A 454 10.01 -20.05 17.22
C ARG A 454 8.72 -19.22 17.11
N LEU A 455 8.41 -18.68 15.93
CA LEU A 455 7.19 -17.90 15.72
C LEU A 455 5.93 -18.76 15.86
N TRP A 456 5.99 -20.03 15.43
CA TRP A 456 4.90 -20.97 15.62
C TRP A 456 4.65 -21.27 17.11
N LEU A 457 5.71 -21.51 17.88
CA LEU A 457 5.63 -21.71 19.34
C LEU A 457 5.08 -20.48 20.05
N LEU A 458 5.58 -19.29 19.72
CA LEU A 458 5.09 -18.03 20.29
C LEU A 458 3.62 -17.78 19.95
N ARG A 459 3.20 -18.10 18.72
CA ARG A 459 1.80 -18.05 18.31
C ARG A 459 0.94 -19.04 19.09
N LEU A 460 1.41 -20.26 19.31
CA LEU A 460 0.67 -21.28 20.05
C LEU A 460 0.53 -20.91 21.53
N GLY A 461 1.65 -20.56 22.19
CA GLY A 461 1.64 -20.14 23.59
C GLY A 461 0.77 -18.90 23.83
N SER A 462 0.83 -17.92 22.93
CA SER A 462 -0.02 -16.73 23.02
C SER A 462 -1.51 -17.03 22.84
N ALA A 463 -1.86 -18.02 22.01
CA ALA A 463 -3.25 -18.44 21.81
C ALA A 463 -3.84 -19.23 22.99
N ILE A 464 -3.00 -19.96 23.73
CA ILE A 464 -3.42 -20.79 24.87
C ILE A 464 -3.56 -19.96 26.14
N GLY A 465 -2.74 -18.93 26.35
CA GLY A 465 -2.74 -18.17 27.61
C GLY A 465 -4.10 -17.62 28.08
N PRO A 466 -5.02 -17.14 27.22
CA PRO A 466 -6.34 -16.71 27.66
C PRO A 466 -7.15 -17.82 28.36
N LEU A 467 -6.95 -19.10 27.99
CA LEU A 467 -7.63 -20.24 28.60
C LEU A 467 -7.24 -20.44 30.06
N PHE A 468 -6.04 -19.99 30.46
CA PHE A 468 -5.56 -20.09 31.83
C PHE A 468 -5.75 -18.78 32.61
N LEU A 469 -5.54 -17.64 31.96
CA LEU A 469 -5.65 -16.32 32.60
C LEU A 469 -7.09 -16.00 33.01
N LEU A 470 -8.08 -16.35 32.20
CA LEU A 470 -9.49 -16.06 32.51
C LEU A 470 -9.98 -16.82 33.76
N PRO A 471 -9.80 -18.15 33.88
CA PRO A 471 -10.17 -18.86 35.10
C PRO A 471 -9.38 -18.39 36.32
N MET A 472 -8.06 -18.18 36.19
CA MET A 472 -7.24 -17.72 37.31
C MET A 472 -7.71 -16.37 37.85
N THR A 473 -7.94 -15.40 36.96
CA THR A 473 -8.45 -14.07 37.36
C THR A 473 -9.82 -14.16 38.03
N LEU A 474 -10.71 -15.03 37.53
CA LEU A 474 -12.01 -15.28 38.14
C LEU A 474 -11.88 -15.89 39.55
N ILE A 475 -10.99 -16.88 39.74
CA ILE A 475 -10.75 -17.51 41.05
C ILE A 475 -10.30 -16.48 42.08
N TYR A 476 -9.36 -15.59 41.74
CA TYR A 476 -8.90 -14.54 42.66
C TYR A 476 -9.98 -13.51 42.99
N ILE A 477 -10.79 -13.11 42.00
CA ILE A 477 -11.90 -12.17 42.20
C ILE A 477 -12.98 -12.80 43.11
N VAL A 478 -13.37 -14.05 42.85
CA VAL A 478 -14.38 -14.76 43.67
C VAL A 478 -13.85 -15.00 45.08
N GLY A 479 -12.60 -15.44 45.22
CA GLY A 479 -11.96 -15.62 46.52
C GLY A 479 -11.91 -14.32 47.34
N GLY A 480 -11.50 -13.21 46.72
CA GLY A 480 -11.50 -11.89 47.36
C GLY A 480 -12.89 -11.44 47.78
N ALA A 481 -13.91 -11.66 46.93
CA ALA A 481 -15.29 -11.33 47.26
C ALA A 481 -15.83 -12.16 48.44
N LEU A 482 -15.52 -13.46 48.49
CA LEU A 482 -15.91 -14.33 49.60
C LEU A 482 -15.26 -13.90 50.93
N ILE A 483 -13.99 -13.46 50.90
CA ILE A 483 -13.31 -12.90 52.08
C ILE A 483 -13.98 -11.60 52.52
N ALA A 484 -14.31 -10.72 51.58
CA ALA A 484 -15.00 -9.46 51.87
C ALA A 484 -16.41 -9.68 52.48
N LEU A 485 -17.14 -10.69 52.01
CA LEU A 485 -18.50 -11.00 52.46
C LEU A 485 -18.56 -11.74 53.81
N ARG A 486 -17.47 -12.43 54.21
CA ARG A 486 -17.44 -13.24 55.45
C ARG A 486 -17.58 -12.43 56.75
N PHE A 487 -17.48 -11.10 56.70
CA PHE A 487 -17.48 -10.20 57.86
C PHE A 487 -18.47 -9.04 57.74
N VAL A 488 -19.45 -9.10 56.83
CA VAL A 488 -20.60 -8.17 56.87
C VAL A 488 -21.55 -8.70 57.96
N PRO A 489 -21.71 -8.02 59.11
CA PRO A 489 -22.69 -8.44 60.10
C PRO A 489 -24.09 -8.34 59.47
N LEU A 490 -24.87 -9.43 59.58
CA LEU A 490 -26.29 -9.47 59.21
C LEU A 490 -27.14 -8.58 60.11
#